data_AF-A0A090LKP7-F1
#
_entry.id   AF-A0A090LKP7-F1
#
_cell.length_a   1.000
_cell.length_b   1.000
_cell.length_c   1.000
_cell.angle_alpha   90.00
_cell.angle_beta   90.00
_cell.angle_gamma   90.00
#
_symmetry.space_group_name_H-M   'P 1'
#
loop_
_entity.id
_entity.type
_entity.pdbx_description
1 polymer ?
#
loop_
_entity_poly.entity_id
_entity_poly.type
_entity_poly.pdbx_seq_one_letter_code
_entity_poly.pdbx_strand_id
1 'polypeptide(L)'
;MPTKPSSGEYIVADKYKVNSCITGKTFSSMQLGIFCYLYDQKRFLSSYLTRIDKAGDRRLCGRENRYKYMNSLVKEYANDNSTKYFDEWKNILVVRDPISRFISGFVQLCVLNIGLPPNHPYCFHCGRDIECFLSHLFSNIKKFKKNKGQPVYFIKYHFYPQTW
;
A
#
# COMPACT_ATOMS: atom_id res chain seq x y z
N MET A 1 20.53 -0.98 2.28
CA MET A 1 19.29 -0.23 2.57
C MET A 1 19.24 1.01 1.69
N PRO A 2 18.09 1.41 1.11
CA PRO A 2 17.99 2.63 0.32
C PRO A 2 18.39 3.85 1.17
N THR A 3 19.19 4.75 0.61
CA THR A 3 19.80 5.90 1.30
C THR A 3 18.84 7.07 1.59
N LYS A 4 17.57 6.94 1.17
CA LYS A 4 16.45 7.82 1.57
C LYS A 4 15.29 6.94 1.99
N PRO A 5 14.59 7.23 3.10
CA PRO A 5 13.39 6.50 3.46
C PRO A 5 12.38 6.70 2.33
N SER A 6 12.12 5.65 1.56
CA SER A 6 11.00 5.66 0.64
C SER A 6 9.73 5.79 1.46
N SER A 7 8.84 6.72 1.11
CA SER A 7 7.52 6.79 1.73
C SER A 7 6.83 5.43 1.55
N GLY A 8 6.50 4.77 2.65
CA GLY A 8 5.68 3.57 2.71
C GLY A 8 4.31 3.88 3.32
N GLU A 9 3.41 2.92 3.31
CA GLU A 9 2.19 2.97 4.14
C GLU A 9 2.30 1.79 5.11
N TYR A 10 2.70 2.05 6.35
CA TYR A 10 2.85 1.03 7.39
C TYR A 10 1.62 1.04 8.30
N ILE A 11 1.20 -0.14 8.72
CA ILE A 11 0.16 -0.36 9.72
C ILE A 11 0.70 -1.12 10.92
N VAL A 12 0.17 -0.80 12.09
CA VAL A 12 0.65 -1.32 13.37
C VAL A 12 -0.47 -1.97 14.16
N ALA A 13 -0.11 -3.05 14.85
CA ALA A 13 -0.83 -3.58 16.00
C ALA A 13 0.19 -3.73 17.14
N ASP A 14 0.32 -2.65 17.89
CA ASP A 14 1.33 -2.41 18.93
C ASP A 14 1.22 -3.39 20.10
N LYS A 15 0.00 -3.74 20.51
CA LYS A 15 -0.27 -4.79 21.51
C LYS A 15 0.44 -6.11 21.21
N TYR A 16 0.65 -6.42 19.93
CA TYR A 16 1.30 -7.65 19.47
C TYR A 16 2.72 -7.42 18.92
N LYS A 17 3.24 -6.19 19.01
CA LYS A 17 4.54 -5.76 18.43
C LYS A 17 4.70 -6.22 16.97
N VAL A 18 3.66 -6.04 16.17
CA VAL A 18 3.67 -6.40 14.74
C VAL A 18 3.33 -5.17 13.89
N ASN A 19 4.04 -5.03 12.78
CA ASN A 19 3.71 -4.07 11.73
C ASN A 19 3.66 -4.76 10.36
N SER A 20 2.98 -4.12 9.40
CA SER A 20 2.99 -4.51 8.00
C SER A 20 3.17 -3.32 7.09
N CYS A 21 3.94 -3.48 6.00
CA CYS A 21 3.99 -2.52 4.90
C CYS A 21 2.92 -2.85 3.87
N ILE A 22 2.04 -1.88 3.59
CA ILE A 22 0.94 -2.01 2.66
C ILE A 22 1.39 -1.57 1.27
N THR A 23 1.27 -2.49 0.31
CA THR A 23 1.44 -2.20 -1.11
C THR A 23 0.15 -2.52 -1.86
N GLY A 24 -0.13 -1.85 -2.98
CA GLY A 24 -1.36 -2.13 -3.72
C GLY A 24 -1.36 -3.52 -4.32
N LYS A 25 -2.56 -4.12 -4.39
CA LYS A 25 -2.81 -5.41 -5.07
C LYS A 25 -2.18 -6.64 -4.41
N THR A 26 -1.73 -6.51 -3.17
CA THR A 26 -1.05 -7.54 -2.37
C THR A 26 -1.80 -7.80 -1.06
N PHE A 27 -3.10 -8.07 -1.16
CA PHE A 27 -3.96 -8.26 0.03
C PHE A 27 -4.12 -6.99 0.91
N SER A 28 -3.77 -5.80 0.39
CA SER A 28 -3.74 -4.54 1.16
C SER A 28 -5.02 -4.20 1.92
N SER A 29 -6.19 -4.40 1.30
CA SER A 29 -7.47 -4.04 1.95
C SER A 29 -7.75 -4.93 3.16
N MET A 30 -7.37 -6.21 3.08
CA MET A 30 -7.51 -7.14 4.19
C MET A 30 -6.44 -6.92 5.27
N GLN A 31 -5.21 -6.58 4.88
CA GLN A 31 -4.19 -6.16 5.85
C GLN A 31 -4.69 -4.98 6.69
N LEU A 32 -5.29 -3.97 6.04
CA LEU A 32 -5.90 -2.83 6.74
C LEU A 32 -6.97 -3.27 7.75
N GLY A 33 -7.89 -4.13 7.34
CA GLY A 33 -8.95 -4.64 8.21
C GLY A 33 -8.41 -5.46 9.39
N ILE A 34 -7.47 -6.37 9.14
CA ILE A 34 -6.85 -7.22 10.16
C ILE A 34 -6.11 -6.37 11.18
N PHE A 35 -5.22 -5.48 10.74
CA PHE A 35 -4.46 -4.62 11.65
C PHE A 35 -5.36 -3.63 12.39
N CYS A 36 -6.43 -3.17 11.76
CA CYS A 36 -7.44 -2.35 12.42
C CYS A 36 -8.12 -3.11 13.58
N TYR A 37 -8.55 -4.35 13.33
CA TYR A 37 -9.12 -5.22 14.36
C TYR A 37 -8.11 -5.52 15.48
N LEU A 38 -6.86 -5.78 15.13
CA LEU A 38 -5.81 -6.08 16.12
C LEU A 38 -5.42 -4.85 16.95
N TYR A 39 -5.52 -3.65 16.39
CA TYR A 39 -5.23 -2.39 17.08
C TYR A 39 -6.37 -1.98 18.02
N ASP A 40 -7.61 -1.92 17.52
CA ASP A 40 -8.79 -1.61 18.32
C ASP A 40 -9.99 -2.46 17.87
N GLN A 41 -10.09 -3.64 18.51
CA GLN A 41 -11.16 -4.60 18.25
C GLN A 41 -12.56 -3.99 18.48
N LYS A 42 -12.74 -3.17 19.53
CA LYS A 42 -14.06 -2.64 19.88
C LYS A 42 -14.55 -1.68 18.81
N ARG A 43 -13.69 -0.76 18.38
CA ARG A 43 -14.00 0.21 17.32
C ARG A 43 -14.16 -0.47 15.95
N PHE A 44 -13.33 -1.47 15.65
CA PHE A 44 -13.50 -2.23 14.42
C PHE A 44 -14.87 -2.91 14.38
N LEU A 45 -15.24 -3.65 15.44
CA LEU A 45 -16.49 -4.41 15.46
C LEU A 45 -17.73 -3.52 15.47
N SER A 46 -17.68 -2.34 16.11
CA SER A 46 -18.82 -1.40 16.12
C SER A 46 -19.14 -0.81 14.75
N SER A 47 -18.16 -0.75 13.85
CA SER A 47 -18.31 -0.17 12.51
C SER A 47 -18.30 -1.21 11.38
N TYR A 48 -17.74 -2.40 11.61
CA TYR A 48 -17.58 -3.45 10.60
C TYR A 48 -18.90 -3.86 9.92
N LEU A 49 -19.96 -4.05 10.71
CA LEU A 49 -21.24 -4.54 10.17
C LEU A 49 -21.91 -3.50 9.25
N THR A 50 -21.70 -2.21 9.49
CA THR A 50 -22.35 -1.12 8.76
C THR A 50 -21.58 -0.65 7.53
N ARG A 51 -20.34 -1.12 7.32
CA ARG A 51 -19.56 -0.80 6.11
C ARG A 51 -19.90 -1.74 4.95
N ILE A 52 -20.04 -1.15 3.76
CA ILE A 52 -20.26 -1.86 2.50
C ILE A 52 -19.07 -2.79 2.20
N ASP A 53 -17.85 -2.26 2.27
CA ASP A 53 -16.63 -3.01 1.97
C ASP A 53 -16.12 -3.85 3.17
N LYS A 54 -16.90 -3.94 4.26
CA LYS A 54 -16.56 -4.69 5.48
C LYS A 54 -15.12 -4.38 5.92
N ALA A 55 -14.31 -5.40 6.19
CA ALA A 55 -12.90 -5.27 6.58
C ALA A 55 -12.03 -4.54 5.55
N GLY A 56 -12.47 -4.45 4.29
CA GLY A 56 -11.77 -3.74 3.23
C GLY A 56 -11.96 -2.22 3.23
N ASP A 57 -12.88 -1.69 4.05
CA ASP A 57 -13.12 -0.25 4.13
C ASP A 57 -11.92 0.44 4.80
N ARG A 58 -11.17 1.22 4.01
CA ARG A 58 -9.97 1.95 4.46
C ARG A 58 -10.28 3.03 5.50
N ARG A 59 -11.55 3.27 5.88
CA ARG A 59 -11.93 4.26 6.89
C ARG A 59 -12.16 3.65 8.28
N LEU A 60 -12.16 2.32 8.43
CA LEU A 60 -12.51 1.65 9.69
C LEU A 60 -11.67 2.12 10.91
N CYS A 61 -10.34 2.21 10.76
CA CYS A 61 -9.43 2.66 11.84
C CYS A 61 -8.87 4.08 11.68
N GLY A 62 -9.39 4.86 10.73
CA GLY A 62 -8.83 6.17 10.44
C GLY A 62 -7.31 6.12 10.17
N ARG A 63 -6.55 7.04 10.80
CA ARG A 63 -5.09 7.17 10.65
C ARG A 63 -4.30 6.78 11.90
N GLU A 64 -4.96 6.33 12.97
CA GLU A 64 -4.32 6.17 14.29
C GLU A 64 -3.22 5.13 14.31
N ASN A 65 -3.39 4.03 13.59
CA ASN A 65 -2.38 2.97 13.50
C ASN A 65 -1.58 3.01 12.19
N ARG A 66 -1.53 4.16 11.50
CA ARG A 66 -0.91 4.31 10.19
C ARG A 66 0.27 5.25 10.18
N TYR A 67 1.35 4.79 9.57
CA TYR A 67 2.61 5.51 9.52
C TYR A 67 3.11 5.62 8.10
N LYS A 68 3.62 6.79 7.74
CA LYS A 68 4.17 7.04 6.40
C LYS A 68 5.65 6.63 6.28
N TYR A 69 6.35 6.54 7.41
CA TYR A 69 7.78 6.28 7.44
C TYR A 69 8.12 5.32 8.56
N MET A 70 9.00 4.35 8.27
CA MET A 70 9.51 3.42 9.28
C MET A 70 10.22 4.15 10.43
N ASN A 71 10.92 5.24 10.15
CA ASN A 71 11.57 6.03 11.21
C ASN A 71 10.55 6.60 12.21
N SER A 72 9.32 6.92 11.79
CA SER A 72 8.26 7.34 12.72
C SER A 72 7.87 6.22 13.67
N LEU A 73 7.84 4.97 13.20
CA LEU A 73 7.58 3.79 14.02
C LEU A 73 8.71 3.52 15.02
N VAL A 74 9.95 3.54 14.54
CA VAL A 74 11.14 3.34 15.38
C VAL A 74 11.22 4.41 16.46
N LYS A 75 10.90 5.66 16.10
CA LYS A 75 10.82 6.77 17.05
C LYS A 75 9.80 6.52 18.15
N GLU A 76 8.58 6.19 17.76
CA GLU A 76 7.46 6.06 18.69
C GLU A 76 7.56 4.82 19.59
N TYR A 77 7.97 3.68 19.04
CA TYR A 77 7.92 2.40 19.74
C TYR A 77 9.28 1.90 20.26
N ALA A 78 10.38 2.58 19.91
CA ALA A 78 11.72 2.21 20.36
C ALA A 78 12.62 3.40 20.71
N ASN A 79 12.07 4.61 20.87
CA ASN A 79 12.82 5.84 21.20
C ASN A 79 14.01 6.08 20.24
N ASP A 80 13.75 5.99 18.94
CA ASP A 80 14.74 6.13 17.86
C ASP A 80 15.82 5.02 17.82
N ASN A 81 15.73 3.98 18.66
CA ASN A 81 16.63 2.83 18.62
C ASN A 81 16.15 1.78 17.59
N SER A 82 16.72 1.83 16.39
CA SER A 82 16.38 0.92 15.29
C SER A 82 16.68 -0.54 15.60
N THR A 83 17.82 -0.85 16.21
CA THR A 83 18.20 -2.22 16.58
C THR A 83 17.15 -2.82 17.51
N LYS A 84 16.81 -2.12 18.59
CA LYS A 84 15.75 -2.54 19.52
C LYS A 84 14.42 -2.75 18.81
N TYR A 85 14.04 -1.86 17.90
CA TYR A 85 12.80 -2.00 17.14
C TYR A 85 12.78 -3.30 16.33
N PHE A 86 13.80 -3.55 15.52
CA PHE A 86 13.85 -4.72 14.64
C PHE A 86 14.07 -6.05 15.39
N ASP A 87 14.66 -6.01 16.58
CA ASP A 87 14.81 -7.19 17.44
C ASP A 87 13.48 -7.57 18.12
N GLU A 88 12.70 -6.58 18.56
CA GLU A 88 11.46 -6.81 19.32
C GLU A 88 10.20 -6.92 18.44
N TRP A 89 10.18 -6.28 17.26
CA TRP A 89 9.00 -6.20 16.41
C TRP A 89 9.02 -7.17 15.24
N LYS A 90 7.86 -7.76 14.95
CA LYS A 90 7.65 -8.55 13.72
C LYS A 90 7.23 -7.64 12.57
N ASN A 91 8.01 -7.67 11.50
CA ASN A 91 7.86 -6.80 10.34
C ASN A 91 7.38 -7.65 9.15
N ILE A 92 6.14 -7.45 8.69
CA ILE A 92 5.51 -8.31 7.68
C ILE A 92 5.43 -7.59 6.34
N LEU A 93 6.02 -8.17 5.30
CA LEU A 93 5.76 -7.76 3.90
C LEU A 93 5.01 -8.87 3.18
N VAL A 94 3.77 -8.58 2.76
CA VAL A 94 3.04 -9.48 1.88
C VAL A 94 3.42 -9.16 0.44
N VAL A 95 4.05 -10.13 -0.23
CA VAL A 95 4.35 -10.05 -1.65
C VAL A 95 3.39 -10.89 -2.47
N ARG A 96 3.07 -10.44 -3.68
CA ARG A 96 2.31 -11.19 -4.68
C ARG A 96 3.13 -11.40 -5.94
N ASP A 97 2.88 -12.52 -6.62
CA ASP A 97 3.38 -12.77 -7.98
C ASP A 97 3.27 -11.50 -8.86
N PRO A 98 4.39 -10.99 -9.43
CA PRO A 98 4.40 -9.73 -10.16
C PRO A 98 3.44 -9.69 -11.34
N ILE A 99 3.29 -10.79 -12.09
CA ILE A 99 2.45 -10.86 -13.29
C ILE A 99 0.98 -10.79 -12.88
N SER A 100 0.57 -11.62 -11.93
CA SER A 100 -0.79 -11.62 -11.37
C SER A 100 -1.16 -10.27 -10.75
N ARG A 101 -0.21 -9.64 -10.05
CA ARG A 101 -0.38 -8.31 -9.48
C ARG A 101 -0.59 -7.25 -10.58
N PHE A 102 0.24 -7.28 -11.62
CA PHE A 102 0.11 -6.41 -12.79
C PHE A 102 -1.25 -6.57 -13.47
N ILE A 103 -1.66 -7.80 -13.79
CA ILE A 103 -2.96 -8.08 -14.43
C ILE A 103 -4.11 -7.55 -13.56
N SER A 104 -4.06 -7.80 -12.25
CA SER A 104 -5.08 -7.28 -11.32
C SER A 104 -5.14 -5.75 -11.28
N GLY A 105 -4.00 -5.07 -11.39
CA GLY A 105 -3.92 -3.63 -11.55
C GLY A 105 -4.51 -3.16 -12.87
N PHE A 106 -4.06 -3.74 -13.99
CA PHE A 106 -4.49 -3.39 -15.33
C PHE A 106 -6.00 -3.57 -15.50
N VAL A 107 -6.55 -4.71 -15.09
CA VAL A 107 -8.00 -4.97 -15.18
C VAL A 107 -8.80 -3.96 -14.36
N GLN A 108 -8.35 -3.60 -13.15
CA GLN A 108 -9.03 -2.57 -12.36
C GLN A 108 -9.01 -1.21 -13.07
N LEU A 109 -7.85 -0.79 -13.59
CA LEU A 109 -7.65 0.59 -14.05
C LEU A 109 -8.07 0.82 -15.49
N CYS A 110 -7.92 -0.17 -16.35
CA CYS A 110 -8.03 0.00 -17.80
C CYS A 110 -9.26 -0.71 -18.39
N VAL A 111 -9.75 -1.76 -17.72
CA VAL A 111 -10.85 -2.58 -18.22
C VAL A 111 -12.16 -2.27 -17.49
N LEU A 112 -12.13 -2.25 -16.16
CA LEU A 112 -13.33 -2.15 -15.32
C LEU A 112 -13.53 -0.77 -14.67
N ASN A 113 -12.49 0.08 -14.65
CA ASN A 113 -12.50 1.41 -14.03
C ASN A 113 -13.01 1.43 -12.56
N ILE A 114 -12.75 0.36 -11.80
CA ILE A 114 -13.30 0.20 -10.45
C ILE A 114 -12.59 1.16 -9.48
N GLY A 115 -13.41 1.94 -8.74
CA GLY A 115 -12.92 2.87 -7.73
C GLY A 115 -12.22 4.10 -8.32
N LEU A 116 -12.56 4.47 -9.55
CA LEU A 116 -11.95 5.58 -10.28
C LEU A 116 -13.01 6.55 -10.80
N PRO A 117 -12.71 7.84 -10.90
CA PRO A 117 -13.60 8.78 -11.56
C PRO A 117 -13.68 8.49 -13.06
N PRO A 118 -14.78 8.90 -13.74
CA PRO A 118 -14.85 8.86 -15.20
C PRO A 118 -13.64 9.58 -15.84
N ASN A 119 -13.14 9.06 -16.96
CA ASN A 119 -12.03 9.62 -17.73
C ASN A 119 -10.71 9.79 -16.95
N HIS A 120 -10.44 8.97 -15.94
CA HIS A 120 -9.18 9.05 -15.19
C HIS A 120 -7.93 8.82 -16.09
N PRO A 121 -6.78 9.47 -15.79
CA PRO A 121 -5.58 9.37 -16.62
C PRO A 121 -4.74 8.10 -16.35
N TYR A 122 -5.08 7.32 -15.32
CA TYR A 122 -4.25 6.22 -14.83
C TYR A 122 -4.11 5.01 -15.77
N CYS A 123 -4.79 5.00 -16.92
CA CYS A 123 -4.59 4.01 -17.97
C CYS A 123 -3.68 4.51 -19.11
N PHE A 124 -3.02 5.67 -18.96
CA PHE A 124 -2.15 6.27 -20.00
C PHE A 124 -2.84 6.44 -21.37
N HIS A 125 -4.18 6.58 -21.39
CA HIS A 125 -4.99 6.61 -22.61
C HIS A 125 -4.90 5.36 -23.50
N CYS A 126 -4.39 4.23 -22.97
CA CYS A 126 -4.26 2.98 -23.71
C CYS A 126 -5.56 2.17 -23.83
N GLY A 127 -6.62 2.53 -23.08
CA GLY A 127 -7.85 1.73 -23.04
C GLY A 127 -7.55 0.29 -22.61
N ARG A 128 -7.96 -0.70 -23.41
CA ARG A 128 -7.75 -2.14 -23.10
C ARG A 128 -6.47 -2.73 -23.71
N ASP A 129 -5.59 -1.91 -24.27
CA ASP A 129 -4.32 -2.35 -24.84
C ASP A 129 -3.25 -2.55 -23.73
N ILE A 130 -2.91 -3.81 -23.46
CA ILE A 130 -1.91 -4.20 -22.46
C ILE A 130 -0.49 -3.79 -22.90
N GLU A 131 -0.16 -3.92 -24.18
CA GLU A 131 1.18 -3.62 -24.69
C GLU A 131 1.46 -2.12 -24.62
N CYS A 132 0.49 -1.30 -25.03
CA CYS A 132 0.52 0.15 -24.84
C CYS A 132 0.74 0.48 -23.35
N PHE A 133 -0.10 -0.07 -22.47
CA PHE A 133 -0.02 0.24 -21.04
C PHE A 133 1.33 -0.14 -20.44
N LEU A 134 1.83 -1.34 -20.77
CA LEU A 134 3.11 -1.84 -20.27
C LEU A 134 4.29 -0.97 -20.74
N SER A 135 4.28 -0.55 -22.01
CA SER A 135 5.30 0.32 -22.59
C SER A 135 5.32 1.69 -21.91
N HIS A 136 4.15 2.30 -21.69
CA HIS A 136 4.01 3.57 -20.97
C HIS A 136 4.41 3.45 -19.49
N LEU A 137 3.99 2.39 -18.81
CA LEU A 137 4.37 2.10 -17.42
C LEU A 137 5.89 1.95 -17.29
N PHE A 138 6.54 1.19 -18.17
CA PHE A 138 7.98 0.99 -18.16
C PHE A 138 8.75 2.31 -18.40
N SER A 139 8.30 3.10 -19.37
CA SER A 139 8.84 4.45 -19.62
C SER A 139 8.67 5.35 -18.39
N ASN A 140 7.51 5.31 -17.73
CA ASN A 140 7.21 6.07 -16.51
C ASN A 140 8.15 5.67 -15.36
N ILE A 141 8.34 4.37 -15.10
CA ILE A 141 9.27 3.86 -14.08
C ILE A 141 10.72 4.28 -14.37
N LYS A 142 11.16 4.20 -15.64
CA LYS A 142 12.51 4.64 -16.06
C LYS A 142 12.73 6.14 -15.82
N LYS A 143 11.73 6.99 -16.09
CA LYS A 143 11.80 8.43 -15.83
C LYS A 143 11.94 8.73 -14.34
N PHE A 144 11.16 8.04 -13.50
CA PHE A 144 11.27 8.15 -12.05
C PHE A 144 12.67 7.74 -11.54
N LYS A 145 13.22 6.61 -12.02
CA LYS A 145 14.58 6.17 -11.66
C LYS A 145 15.67 7.20 -12.02
N LYS A 146 15.46 8.01 -13.07
CA LYS A 146 16.37 9.07 -13.50
C LYS A 146 16.11 10.43 -12.80
N ASN A 147 15.30 10.46 -11.74
CA ASN A 147 14.86 11.68 -11.04
C ASN A 147 14.16 12.71 -11.95
N LYS A 148 13.61 12.30 -13.10
CA LYS A 148 12.94 13.16 -14.08
C LYS A 148 11.42 13.26 -13.85
N GLY A 149 11.00 13.44 -12.59
CA GLY A 149 9.59 13.62 -12.23
C GLY A 149 9.17 12.90 -10.94
N GLN A 150 8.00 13.25 -10.43
CA GLN A 150 7.37 12.57 -9.29
C GLN A 150 6.48 11.43 -9.80
N PRO A 151 6.49 10.26 -9.14
CA PRO A 151 5.63 9.16 -9.54
C PRO A 151 4.20 9.49 -9.17
N VAL A 152 3.25 9.20 -10.07
CA VAL A 152 1.83 9.27 -9.73
C VAL A 152 1.57 8.22 -8.66
N TYR A 153 1.21 8.67 -7.44
CA TYR A 153 1.07 7.80 -6.27
C TYR A 153 0.23 6.56 -6.56
N PHE A 154 -0.88 6.74 -7.26
CA PHE A 154 -1.81 5.67 -7.59
C PHE A 154 -1.19 4.62 -8.53
N ILE A 155 -0.42 5.04 -9.55
CA ILE A 155 0.32 4.12 -10.43
C ILE A 155 1.42 3.40 -9.65
N LYS A 156 2.18 4.13 -8.83
CA LYS A 156 3.23 3.56 -7.99
C LYS A 156 2.67 2.48 -7.06
N TYR A 157 1.59 2.79 -6.36
CA TYR A 157 0.94 1.89 -5.42
C TYR A 157 0.50 0.56 -6.07
N HIS A 158 0.02 0.59 -7.32
CA HIS A 158 -0.51 -0.59 -8.01
C HIS A 158 0.53 -1.39 -8.81
N PHE A 159 1.53 -0.74 -9.40
CA PHE A 159 2.36 -1.35 -10.44
C PHE A 159 3.86 -1.32 -10.21
N TYR A 160 4.37 -0.42 -9.35
CA TYR A 160 5.81 -0.36 -9.14
C TYR A 160 6.29 -1.60 -8.36
N PRO A 161 7.59 -1.95 -8.45
CA PRO A 161 8.17 -3.04 -7.68
C PRO A 161 7.83 -2.94 -6.18
N GLN A 162 7.56 -4.08 -5.56
CA GLN A 162 7.21 -4.17 -4.14
C GLN A 162 8.50 -4.05 -3.31
N THR A 163 8.59 -3.01 -2.49
CA THR A 163 9.77 -2.75 -1.64
C THR A 163 9.33 -2.43 -0.21
N TRP A 164 10.21 -2.75 0.75
CA TRP A 164 10.06 -2.38 2.16
C TRP A 164 10.45 -0.93 2.41
#